data_AF-A0AAD7EM76-F1
#
_entry.id   AF-A0AAD7EM76-F1
#
_cell.length_a   1.000
_cell.length_b   1.000
_cell.length_c   1.000
_cell.angle_alpha   90.00
_cell.angle_beta   90.00
_cell.angle_gamma   90.00
#
_symmetry.space_group_name_H-M   'P 1'
#
loop_
_entity.id
_entity.type
_entity.pdbx_description
1 polymer ?
#
loop_
_entity_poly.entity_id
_entity_poly.type
_entity_poly.pdbx_seq_one_letter_code
_entity_poly.pdbx_strand_id
1 'polypeptide(L)'
;ICEEVEVQLQDTMRRHIELTHATLGRLVKGGQTKTKSNTAKGWLLEQEEKFVIRYPLQLASHGFPLDHHRLKECVDCICWGRLGDDLPADGVGVNWTQYFIEKHSDCL
;
A
#
# COMPACT_ATOMS: atom_id res chain seq x y z
N ILE A 1 -24.14 16.91 10.51
CA ILE A 1 -23.43 15.94 9.65
C ILE A 1 -21.93 16.24 9.57
N CYS A 2 -21.47 17.45 9.19
CA CYS A 2 -20.02 17.74 9.18
C CYS A 2 -19.37 17.71 10.58
N GLU A 3 -19.92 18.44 11.55
CA GLU A 3 -19.36 18.48 12.92
C GLU A 3 -19.33 17.09 13.58
N GLU A 4 -20.34 16.25 13.35
CA GLU A 4 -20.44 14.91 13.92
C GLU A 4 -19.36 13.96 13.37
N VAL A 5 -19.05 14.05 12.07
CA VAL A 5 -17.99 13.26 11.43
C VAL A 5 -16.61 13.78 11.84
N GLU A 6 -16.45 15.09 12.00
CA GLU A 6 -15.20 15.71 12.48
C GLU A 6 -14.90 15.30 13.94
N VAL A 7 -15.91 15.28 14.81
CA VAL A 7 -15.79 14.83 16.20
C VAL A 7 -15.44 13.33 16.27
N GLN A 8 -16.09 12.49 15.45
CA GLN A 8 -15.75 11.05 15.39
C GLN A 8 -14.31 10.80 14.91
N LEU A 9 -13.84 11.58 13.94
CA LEU A 9 -12.45 11.49 13.45
C LEU A 9 -11.44 12.01 14.50
N GLN A 10 -11.81 13.04 15.25
CA GLN A 10 -11.00 13.58 16.34
C GLN A 10 -10.82 12.57 17.47
N ASP A 11 -11.89 11.86 17.84
CA ASP A 11 -11.86 10.83 18.88
C ASP A 11 -11.04 9.60 18.46
N THR A 12 -11.11 9.23 17.17
CA THR A 12 -10.42 8.05 16.62
C THR A 12 -8.94 8.30 16.29
N MET A 13 -8.58 9.47 15.74
CA MET A 13 -7.22 9.75 15.22
C MET A 13 -6.41 10.75 16.06
N ARG A 14 -6.99 11.31 17.15
CA ARG A 14 -6.39 12.37 18.00
C ARG A 14 -5.78 13.53 17.22
N ARG A 15 -6.28 13.84 16.03
CA ARG A 15 -5.84 14.94 15.19
C ARG A 15 -7.06 15.63 14.59
N HIS A 16 -7.11 16.96 14.73
CA HIS A 16 -8.12 17.78 14.06
C HIS A 16 -7.73 17.90 12.59
N ILE A 17 -8.56 17.35 11.71
CA ILE A 17 -8.37 17.44 10.26
C ILE A 17 -9.51 18.31 9.74
N GLU A 18 -9.18 19.49 9.22
CA GLU A 18 -10.17 20.33 8.54
C GLU A 18 -10.57 19.64 7.23
N LEU A 19 -11.81 19.13 7.19
CA LEU A 19 -12.39 18.52 6.00
C LEU A 19 -13.35 19.51 5.36
N THR A 20 -13.03 19.97 4.15
CA THR A 20 -13.96 20.82 3.40
C THR A 20 -15.28 20.07 3.16
N HIS A 21 -16.41 20.77 3.32
CA HIS A 21 -17.75 20.24 3.06
C HIS A 21 -17.88 19.52 1.68
N ALA A 22 -17.16 20.02 0.66
CA ALA A 22 -17.12 19.38 -0.66
C ALA A 22 -16.48 17.98 -0.63
N THR A 23 -15.47 17.75 0.19
CA THR A 23 -14.80 16.44 0.34
C THR A 23 -15.73 15.44 1.02
N LEU A 24 -16.42 15.85 2.09
CA LEU A 24 -17.44 15.04 2.76
C LEU A 24 -18.62 14.74 1.83
N GLY A 25 -19.11 15.75 1.12
CA GLY A 25 -20.19 15.58 0.14
C GLY A 25 -19.81 14.63 -0.99
N ARG A 26 -18.55 14.63 -1.44
CA ARG A 26 -18.04 13.63 -2.42
C ARG A 26 -18.01 12.24 -1.83
N LEU A 27 -17.54 12.06 -0.60
CA LEU A 27 -17.50 10.75 0.07
C LEU A 27 -18.90 10.17 0.29
N VAL A 28 -19.85 10.97 0.79
CA VAL A 28 -21.24 10.55 1.01
C VAL A 28 -21.94 10.15 -0.30
N LYS A 29 -21.60 10.81 -1.41
CA LYS A 29 -22.10 10.47 -2.76
C LYS A 29 -21.41 9.26 -3.40
N GLY A 30 -20.58 8.52 -2.64
CA GLY A 30 -19.87 7.32 -3.12
C GLY A 30 -18.50 7.59 -3.74
N GLY A 31 -17.92 8.76 -3.51
CA GLY A 31 -16.55 9.08 -3.93
C GLY A 31 -15.53 8.16 -3.28
N GLN A 32 -14.44 7.85 -4.00
CA GLN A 32 -13.37 7.02 -3.47
C GLN A 32 -12.42 7.82 -2.58
N THR A 33 -11.95 7.19 -1.49
CA THR A 33 -10.88 7.75 -0.66
C THR A 33 -9.54 7.65 -1.40
N LYS A 34 -8.61 8.56 -1.09
CA LYS A 34 -7.24 8.51 -1.63
C LYS A 34 -6.58 7.14 -1.42
N THR A 35 -6.82 6.52 -0.25
CA THR A 35 -6.32 5.18 0.05
C THR A 35 -6.85 4.15 -0.95
N LYS A 36 -8.18 4.08 -1.16
CA LYS A 36 -8.78 3.16 -2.15
C LYS A 36 -8.26 3.40 -3.57
N SER A 37 -8.18 4.66 -3.99
CA SER A 37 -7.67 4.99 -5.33
C SER A 37 -6.18 4.72 -5.49
N ASN A 38 -5.38 4.83 -4.43
CA ASN A 38 -3.95 4.49 -4.47
C ASN A 38 -3.72 2.98 -4.45
N THR A 39 -4.53 2.22 -3.70
CA THR A 39 -4.51 0.75 -3.75
C THR A 39 -4.77 0.24 -5.17
N ALA A 40 -5.71 0.87 -5.90
CA ALA A 40 -6.00 0.53 -7.30
C ALA A 40 -4.85 0.85 -8.28
N LYS A 41 -3.87 1.67 -7.88
CA LYS A 41 -2.69 2.02 -8.69
C LYS A 41 -1.45 1.21 -8.33
N GLY A 42 -1.56 0.28 -7.36
CA GLY A 42 -0.44 -0.56 -6.95
C GLY A 42 -0.09 -1.60 -8.01
N TRP A 43 1.19 -1.97 -8.08
CA TRP A 43 1.65 -3.04 -8.97
C TRP A 43 1.11 -4.41 -8.56
N LEU A 44 0.94 -4.65 -7.26
CA LEU A 44 0.51 -5.94 -6.69
C LEU A 44 -0.98 -5.98 -6.38
N LEU A 45 -1.59 -7.13 -6.60
CA LEU A 45 -2.90 -7.47 -6.06
C LEU A 45 -2.79 -7.76 -4.55
N GLU A 46 -3.89 -7.64 -3.81
CA GLU A 46 -3.90 -7.88 -2.36
C GLU A 46 -3.38 -9.28 -1.97
N GLN A 47 -3.64 -10.29 -2.80
CA GLN A 47 -3.14 -11.65 -2.57
C GLN A 47 -1.64 -11.78 -2.82
N GLU A 48 -1.13 -11.10 -3.86
CA GLU A 48 0.30 -11.08 -4.18
C GLU A 48 1.07 -10.32 -3.10
N GLU A 49 0.53 -9.19 -2.63
CA GLU A 49 1.08 -8.40 -1.52
C GLU A 49 1.22 -9.24 -0.24
N LYS A 50 0.22 -10.03 0.13
CA LYS A 50 0.29 -10.95 1.28
C LYS A 50 1.40 -12.00 1.13
N PHE A 51 1.58 -12.54 -0.07
CA PHE A 51 2.66 -13.49 -0.36
C PHE A 51 4.03 -12.82 -0.22
N VAL A 52 4.18 -11.62 -0.77
CA VAL A 52 5.40 -10.82 -0.73
C VAL A 52 5.77 -10.38 0.69
N ILE A 53 4.80 -10.17 1.59
CA ILE A 53 5.04 -9.92 3.03
C ILE A 53 5.45 -11.20 3.77
N ARG A 54 4.84 -12.35 3.43
CA ARG A 54 5.15 -13.63 4.08
C ARG A 54 6.57 -14.11 3.80
N TYR A 55 7.05 -13.90 2.58
CA TYR A 55 8.39 -14.31 2.16
C TYR A 55 9.52 -13.76 3.07
N PRO A 56 9.64 -12.45 3.31
CA PRO A 56 10.67 -11.91 4.18
C PRO A 56 10.47 -12.25 5.65
N LEU A 57 9.24 -12.45 6.13
CA LEU A 57 9.00 -12.97 7.48
C LEU A 57 9.56 -14.39 7.68
N GLN A 58 9.45 -15.24 6.66
CA GLN A 58 10.07 -16.57 6.67
C GLN A 58 11.59 -16.50 6.57
N LEU A 59 12.11 -15.53 5.81
CA LEU A 59 13.54 -15.31 5.69
C LEU A 59 14.14 -14.85 7.03
N ALA A 60 13.45 -13.92 7.70
CA ALA A 60 13.79 -13.40 9.01
C ALA A 60 13.73 -14.50 10.09
N SER A 61 12.73 -15.38 10.07
CA SER A 61 12.66 -16.51 11.02
C SER A 61 13.81 -17.50 10.87
N HIS A 62 14.42 -17.57 9.69
CA HIS A 62 15.60 -18.37 9.41
C HIS A 62 16.92 -17.62 9.65
N GLY A 63 16.87 -16.40 10.19
CA GLY A 63 18.03 -15.58 10.53
C GLY A 63 18.67 -14.86 9.34
N PHE A 64 17.99 -14.80 8.20
CA PHE A 64 18.46 -14.07 7.03
C PHE A 64 17.85 -12.67 7.00
N PRO A 65 18.66 -11.61 6.80
CA PRO A 65 18.15 -10.27 6.70
C PRO A 65 17.27 -10.10 5.44
N LEU A 66 16.33 -9.16 5.51
CA LEU A 66 15.58 -8.72 4.34
C LEU A 66 16.53 -8.06 3.34
N ASP A 67 16.54 -8.57 2.12
CA ASP A 67 17.33 -8.04 1.01
C ASP A 67 16.40 -7.35 0.01
N HIS A 68 16.61 -6.05 -0.19
CA HIS A 68 15.86 -5.23 -1.14
C HIS A 68 15.96 -5.77 -2.57
N HIS A 69 17.11 -6.32 -2.96
CA HIS A 69 17.32 -6.88 -4.30
C HIS A 69 16.42 -8.10 -4.51
N ARG A 70 16.44 -9.05 -3.58
CA ARG A 70 15.63 -10.28 -3.65
C ARG A 70 14.14 -9.97 -3.57
N LEU A 71 13.75 -8.97 -2.78
CA LEU A 71 12.37 -8.50 -2.71
C LEU A 71 11.92 -7.94 -4.07
N LYS A 72 12.75 -7.11 -4.71
CA LYS A 72 12.49 -6.58 -6.05
C LYS A 72 12.34 -7.71 -7.08
N GLU A 73 13.30 -8.64 -7.12
CA GLU A 73 13.27 -9.77 -8.06
C GLU A 73 12.01 -10.62 -7.89
N CYS A 74 11.63 -10.93 -6.64
CA CYS A 74 10.42 -11.71 -6.36
C CYS A 74 9.17 -11.00 -6.88
N VAL A 75 9.06 -9.69 -6.61
CA VAL A 75 7.93 -8.86 -7.03
C VAL A 75 7.90 -8.70 -8.55
N ASP A 76 9.05 -8.45 -9.17
CA ASP A 76 9.16 -8.36 -10.63
C ASP A 76 8.74 -9.68 -11.27
N CYS A 77 9.19 -10.84 -10.77
CA CYS A 77 8.75 -12.15 -11.28
C CYS A 77 7.23 -12.33 -11.22
N ILE A 78 6.60 -11.93 -10.12
CA ILE A 78 5.14 -12.00 -9.96
C ILE A 78 4.45 -11.05 -10.96
N CYS A 79 4.92 -9.80 -11.03
CA CYS A 79 4.37 -8.78 -11.91
C CYS A 79 4.55 -9.17 -13.40
N TRP A 80 5.73 -9.60 -13.82
CA TRP A 80 5.98 -10.08 -15.19
C TRP A 80 5.10 -11.26 -15.55
N GLY A 81 4.90 -12.22 -14.62
CA GLY A 81 4.03 -13.36 -14.84
C GLY A 81 2.55 -13.00 -15.07
N ARG A 82 2.08 -11.88 -14.49
CA ARG A 82 0.68 -11.44 -14.61
C ARG A 82 0.46 -10.35 -15.64
N LEU A 83 1.33 -9.33 -15.66
CA LEU A 83 1.21 -8.13 -16.49
C LEU A 83 1.96 -8.26 -17.83
N GLY A 84 2.97 -9.12 -17.91
CA GLY A 84 3.80 -9.25 -19.11
C GLY A 84 4.36 -7.90 -19.55
N ASP A 85 4.13 -7.53 -20.81
CA ASP A 85 4.64 -6.31 -21.44
C ASP A 85 4.04 -5.01 -20.89
N ASP A 86 2.99 -5.07 -20.06
CA ASP A 86 2.45 -3.89 -19.38
C ASP A 86 3.37 -3.40 -18.24
N LEU A 87 4.32 -4.24 -17.78
CA LEU A 87 5.32 -3.85 -16.81
C LEU A 87 6.50 -3.16 -17.52
N PRO A 88 7.01 -2.03 -16.99
CA PRO A 88 8.24 -1.43 -17.51
C PRO A 88 9.41 -2.42 -17.52
N ALA A 89 10.34 -2.26 -18.47
CA ALA A 89 11.52 -3.12 -18.57
C ALA A 89 12.38 -3.14 -17.28
N ASP A 90 12.36 -2.05 -16.51
CA ASP A 90 13.06 -1.93 -15.22
C ASP A 90 12.29 -2.57 -14.04
N GLY A 91 11.10 -3.13 -14.29
CA GLY A 91 10.22 -3.74 -13.29
C GLY A 91 9.44 -2.70 -12.49
N VAL A 92 9.22 -2.97 -11.20
CA VAL A 92 8.46 -2.08 -10.29
C VAL A 92 9.22 -0.80 -9.89
N GLY A 93 10.48 -0.67 -10.28
CA GLY A 93 11.35 0.48 -10.01
C GLY A 93 12.18 0.37 -8.72
N VAL A 94 13.27 1.14 -8.64
CA VAL A 94 14.29 1.02 -7.56
C VAL A 94 13.75 1.45 -6.20
N ASN A 95 12.98 2.55 -6.15
CA ASN A 95 12.44 3.10 -4.90
C ASN A 95 11.22 2.33 -4.37
N TRP A 96 10.70 1.36 -5.13
CA TRP A 96 9.49 0.64 -4.77
C TRP A 96 9.70 -0.20 -3.51
N THR A 97 10.87 -0.84 -3.38
CA THR A 97 11.18 -1.70 -2.22
C THR A 97 11.23 -0.91 -0.91
N GLN A 98 11.82 0.29 -0.94
CA GLN A 98 11.83 1.24 0.17
C GLN A 98 10.40 1.60 0.58
N TYR A 99 9.58 2.04 -0.38
CA TYR A 99 8.19 2.40 -0.13
C TYR A 99 7.37 1.22 0.42
N PHE A 100 7.61 0.02 -0.10
CA PHE A 100 6.94 -1.19 0.35
C PHE A 100 7.28 -1.51 1.81
N ILE A 101 8.56 -1.44 2.19
CA ILE A 101 9.00 -1.67 3.57
C ILE A 101 8.42 -0.62 4.52
N GLU A 102 8.47 0.66 4.14
CA GLU A 102 7.89 1.75 4.95
C GLU A 102 6.37 1.59 5.11
N LYS A 103 5.66 1.17 4.06
CA LYS A 103 4.22 0.90 4.12
C LYS A 103 3.88 -0.27 5.04
N HIS A 104 4.75 -1.26 5.14
CA HIS A 104 4.53 -2.50 5.89
C HIS A 104 5.42 -2.62 7.14
N SER A 105 5.99 -1.53 7.64
CA SER A 105 6.92 -1.52 8.78
C SER A 105 6.32 -2.07 10.07
N ASP A 106 5.00 -1.95 10.24
CA ASP A 106 4.31 -2.49 11.42
C ASP A 106 4.23 -4.03 11.38
N CYS A 107 4.46 -4.65 10.21
CA CYS A 107 4.32 -6.08 9.97
C CYS A 107 5.62 -6.77 9.52
N LEU A 108 6.70 -6.01 9.24
CA LEU A 108 7.99 -6.51 8.74
C LEU A 108 9.13 -6.25 9.73
#